data_AF-A0A9Q3F152-F1
#
_entry.id   AF-A0A9Q3F152-F1
#
_cell.length_a   1.000
_cell.length_b   1.000
_cell.length_c   1.000
_cell.angle_alpha   90.00
_cell.angle_beta   90.00
_cell.angle_gamma   90.00
#
_symmetry.space_group_name_H-M   'P 1'
#
loop_
_entity.id
_entity.type
_entity.pdbx_description
1 polymer ?
#
loop_
_entity_poly.entity_id
_entity_poly.type
_entity_poly.pdbx_seq_one_letter_code
_entity_poly.pdbx_strand_id
1 'polypeptide(L)'
;MIQIQEPKFPWEIVHMDWVTALPPGGDRSYNACLVLVHRYSKTPMFLPCRKDDTAMDTAIMICNKVISHTGLFQNIIHDRDPKFTSALWTKLHNLFGTKLSF
;
A
#
# COMPACT_ATOMS: atom_id res chain seq x y z
N MET A 1 -13.49 -16.86 7.61
CA MET A 1 -12.69 -15.62 7.77
C MET A 1 -11.24 -16.03 7.91
N ILE A 2 -10.33 -15.45 7.15
CA ILE A 2 -8.89 -15.71 7.32
C ILE A 2 -8.46 -14.99 8.60
N GLN A 3 -7.91 -15.74 9.55
CA GLN A 3 -7.37 -15.16 10.78
C GLN A 3 -5.97 -14.62 10.48
N ILE A 4 -5.87 -13.31 10.35
CA ILE A 4 -4.57 -12.64 10.20
C ILE A 4 -3.92 -12.61 11.58
N GLN A 5 -2.71 -13.16 11.70
CA GLN A 5 -1.95 -13.13 12.95
C GLN A 5 -1.57 -11.70 13.35
N GLU A 6 -1.39 -11.46 14.65
CA GLU A 6 -0.83 -10.20 15.09
C GLU A 6 0.67 -10.12 14.75
N PRO A 7 1.13 -8.97 14.22
CA PRO A 7 2.55 -8.77 13.96
C PRO A 7 3.32 -8.76 15.28
N LYS A 8 4.51 -9.34 15.28
CA LYS A 8 5.44 -9.36 16.41
C LYS A 8 6.41 -8.17 16.36
N PHE A 9 6.66 -7.64 15.17
CA PHE A 9 7.59 -6.54 14.95
C PHE A 9 6.94 -5.38 14.20
N PRO A 10 7.43 -4.14 14.39
CA PRO A 10 7.07 -3.01 13.55
C PRO A 10 7.31 -3.33 12.06
N TRP A 11 6.40 -2.85 11.21
CA TRP A 11 6.39 -2.96 9.75
C TRP A 11 6.30 -4.39 9.19
N GLU A 12 6.09 -5.40 10.04
CA GLU A 12 5.93 -6.79 9.60
C GLU A 12 4.68 -6.97 8.73
N ILE A 13 3.55 -6.40 9.16
CA ILE A 13 2.26 -6.49 8.48
C ILE A 13 1.70 -5.09 8.26
N VAL A 14 1.32 -4.80 7.01
CA VAL A 14 0.60 -3.58 6.64
C VAL A 14 -0.71 -3.91 5.93
N HIS A 15 -1.72 -3.10 6.19
CA HIS A 15 -2.95 -3.08 5.40
C HIS A 15 -2.89 -1.94 4.40
N MET A 16 -3.36 -2.18 3.17
CA MET A 16 -3.39 -1.19 2.11
C MET A 16 -4.78 -1.08 1.51
N ASP A 17 -5.27 0.15 1.35
CA ASP A 17 -6.56 0.42 0.75
C ASP A 17 -6.57 1.76 0.01
N TRP A 18 -7.36 1.87 -1.05
CA TRP A 18 -7.52 3.07 -1.84
C TRP A 18 -8.81 3.81 -1.47
N VAL A 19 -8.66 5.04 -0.98
CA VAL A 19 -9.78 5.98 -0.93
C VAL A 19 -9.79 6.76 -2.25
N THR A 20 -10.82 6.55 -3.06
CA THR A 20 -10.97 7.20 -4.37
C THR A 20 -12.17 8.16 -4.39
N ALA A 21 -12.35 8.87 -5.51
CA ALA A 21 -13.45 9.83 -5.71
C ALA A 21 -13.46 10.99 -4.70
N LEU A 22 -12.28 11.40 -4.24
CA LEU A 22 -12.14 12.61 -3.44
C LEU A 22 -12.23 13.85 -4.34
N PRO A 23 -12.76 14.97 -3.85
CA PRO A 23 -12.63 16.25 -4.54
C PRO A 23 -11.14 16.56 -4.79
N PRO A 24 -10.75 17.07 -5.97
CA PRO A 24 -9.37 17.46 -6.24
C PRO A 24 -8.88 18.49 -5.23
N GLY A 25 -7.73 18.22 -4.61
CA GLY A 25 -7.18 19.04 -3.52
C GLY A 25 -5.70 19.35 -3.64
N GLY A 26 -5.31 20.50 -3.09
CA GLY A 26 -3.94 21.02 -3.07
C GLY A 26 -3.39 21.42 -4.44
N ASP A 27 -2.15 21.89 -4.47
CA ASP A 27 -1.50 22.43 -5.68
C ASP A 27 -1.32 21.38 -6.80
N ARG A 28 -1.39 20.10 -6.47
CA ARG A 28 -1.24 18.98 -7.41
C ARG A 28 -2.56 18.34 -7.84
N SER A 29 -3.68 18.84 -7.29
CA SER A 29 -5.05 18.37 -7.57
C SER A 29 -5.22 16.85 -7.39
N TYR A 30 -4.68 16.31 -6.30
CA TYR A 30 -4.87 14.90 -5.97
C TYR A 30 -6.34 14.59 -5.68
N ASN A 31 -6.84 13.45 -6.16
CA ASN A 31 -8.25 13.06 -6.09
C ASN A 31 -8.46 11.64 -5.51
N ALA A 32 -7.39 11.03 -5.00
CA ALA A 32 -7.39 9.76 -4.30
C ALA A 32 -6.28 9.74 -3.24
N CYS A 33 -6.32 8.74 -2.37
CA CYS A 33 -5.35 8.55 -1.28
C CYS A 33 -5.11 7.07 -1.04
N LEU A 34 -3.83 6.67 -0.98
CA LEU A 34 -3.43 5.35 -0.50
C LEU A 34 -3.37 5.41 1.01
N VAL A 35 -4.15 4.55 1.66
CA VAL A 35 -4.08 4.37 3.10
C VAL A 35 -3.22 3.15 3.36
N LEU A 36 -2.13 3.32 4.09
CA LEU A 36 -1.34 2.22 4.64
C LEU A 36 -1.54 2.20 6.16
N VAL A 37 -2.08 1.11 6.70
CA VAL A 37 -2.21 0.95 8.15
C VAL A 37 -1.15 -0.01 8.65
N HIS A 38 -0.26 0.51 9.49
CA HIS A 38 0.74 -0.30 10.17
C HIS A 38 0.08 -1.13 11.28
N ARG A 39 0.01 -2.45 11.10
CA ARG A 39 -0.82 -3.33 11.95
C ARG A 39 -0.32 -3.43 13.40
N TYR A 40 0.97 -3.23 13.66
CA TYR A 40 1.53 -3.30 15.01
C TYR A 40 1.14 -2.07 15.84
N SER A 41 1.40 -0.86 15.34
CA SER A 41 1.06 0.37 16.07
C SER A 41 -0.36 0.89 15.82
N LYS A 42 -1.10 0.29 14.87
CA LYS A 42 -2.40 0.75 14.37
C LYS A 42 -2.37 2.16 13.76
N THR A 43 -1.19 2.62 13.37
CA THR A 43 -1.01 3.97 12.83
C THR A 43 -1.25 3.99 11.32
N PRO A 44 -2.13 4.87 10.81
CA PRO A 44 -2.30 5.06 9.38
C PRO A 44 -1.24 6.03 8.81
N MET A 45 -0.85 5.78 7.57
CA MET A 45 -0.15 6.71 6.70
C MET A 45 -1.03 6.97 5.48
N PHE A 46 -1.13 8.25 5.11
CA PHE A 46 -1.93 8.71 3.98
C PHE A 46 -1.02 9.24 2.89
N LEU A 47 -1.05 8.60 1.71
CA LEU A 47 -0.29 9.03 0.55
C LEU A 47 -1.26 9.60 -0.49
N PRO A 48 -1.28 10.93 -0.70
CA PRO A 48 -2.13 11.53 -1.70
C PRO A 48 -1.66 11.14 -3.10
N CYS A 49 -2.62 10.79 -3.96
CA CYS A 49 -2.35 10.25 -5.28
C CYS A 49 -3.49 10.64 -6.25
N ARG A 50 -3.43 10.13 -7.47
CA ARG A 50 -4.55 10.20 -8.41
C ARG A 50 -5.21 8.85 -8.59
N LYS A 51 -6.52 8.86 -8.85
CA LYS A 51 -7.33 7.65 -9.08
C LYS A 51 -6.79 6.83 -10.25
N ASP A 52 -6.29 7.52 -11.27
CA ASP A 52 -5.74 7.00 -12.52
C ASP A 52 -4.24 6.68 -12.46
N ASP A 53 -3.59 6.84 -11.29
CA ASP A 53 -2.21 6.40 -11.10
C ASP A 53 -2.09 4.90 -11.41
N THR A 54 -1.08 4.55 -12.20
CA THR A 54 -0.84 3.17 -12.60
C THR A 54 -0.28 2.34 -11.45
N ALA A 55 -0.21 1.02 -11.62
CA ALA A 55 0.50 0.16 -10.69
C ALA A 55 1.99 0.54 -10.55
N MET A 56 2.62 1.08 -11.61
CA MET A 56 4.00 1.52 -11.57
C MET A 56 4.16 2.81 -10.76
N ASP A 57 3.27 3.78 -10.97
CA ASP A 57 3.26 5.03 -10.19
C ASP A 57 3.08 4.73 -8.69
N THR A 58 2.17 3.80 -8.38
CA THR A 58 1.94 3.29 -7.03
C THR A 58 3.19 2.65 -6.43
N ALA A 59 3.85 1.75 -7.17
CA ALA A 59 5.08 1.10 -6.73
C ALA A 59 6.19 2.12 -6.44
N ILE A 60 6.43 3.06 -7.36
CA ILE A 60 7.42 4.12 -7.20
C ILE A 60 7.11 4.97 -5.96
N MET A 61 5.85 5.36 -5.78
CA MET A 61 5.41 6.15 -4.63
C MET A 61 5.72 5.42 -3.31
N ILE A 62 5.38 4.14 -3.20
CA ILE A 62 5.60 3.35 -1.98
C ILE A 62 7.08 3.14 -1.71
N CYS A 63 7.88 2.82 -2.75
CA CYS A 63 9.33 2.70 -2.63
C CYS A 63 9.94 3.99 -2.08
N ASN A 64 9.58 5.14 -2.66
CA ASN A 64 10.20 6.42 -2.33
C ASN A 64 9.70 7.02 -1.01
N LYS A 65 8.42 6.84 -0.67
CA LYS A 65 7.80 7.50 0.48
C LYS A 65 7.76 6.62 1.71
N VAL A 66 7.70 5.30 1.55
CA VAL A 66 7.46 4.39 2.66
C VAL A 66 8.63 3.44 2.90
N ILE A 67 9.00 2.64 1.90
CA ILE A 67 10.05 1.61 2.05
C ILE A 67 11.40 2.26 2.37
N SER A 68 11.70 3.43 1.79
CA SER A 68 12.91 4.20 2.09
C SER A 68 13.09 4.55 3.57
N HIS A 69 12.01 4.66 4.35
CA HIS A 69 12.04 5.00 5.78
C HIS A 69 11.78 3.80 6.69
N THR A 70 11.03 2.81 6.22
CA THR A 70 10.49 1.71 7.04
C THR A 70 11.15 0.36 6.77
N GLY A 71 11.83 0.21 5.63
CA GLY A 71 12.26 -1.08 5.10
C GLY A 71 11.14 -1.80 4.34
N LEU A 72 11.39 -3.07 4.01
CA LEU A 72 10.40 -3.92 3.33
C LEU A 72 9.44 -4.53 4.33
N PHE A 73 8.15 -4.55 3.98
CA PHE A 73 7.13 -5.27 4.75
C PHE A 73 7.27 -6.77 4.54
N GLN A 74 6.88 -7.59 5.51
CA GLN A 74 6.85 -9.04 5.28
C GLN A 74 5.54 -9.47 4.63
N ASN A 75 4.42 -8.89 5.09
CA ASN A 75 3.09 -9.19 4.60
C ASN A 75 2.31 -7.91 4.30
N ILE A 76 1.65 -7.91 3.14
CA ILE A 76 0.76 -6.84 2.72
C ILE A 76 -0.63 -7.44 2.54
N ILE A 77 -1.58 -6.82 3.22
CA ILE A 77 -2.99 -7.19 3.16
C ILE A 77 -3.71 -6.09 2.40
N HIS A 78 -4.29 -6.43 1.27
CA HIS A 78 -4.96 -5.48 0.41
C HIS A 78 -6.28 -6.07 -0.10
N ASP A 79 -7.17 -5.23 -0.61
CA ASP A 79 -8.40 -5.68 -1.24
C ASP A 79 -8.14 -6.21 -2.67
N ARG A 80 -9.20 -6.50 -3.43
CA ARG A 80 -9.07 -7.01 -4.81
C ARG A 80 -9.00 -5.90 -5.86
N ASP A 81 -8.57 -4.69 -5.51
CA ASP A 81 -8.38 -3.63 -6.50
C ASP A 81 -7.43 -4.10 -7.63
N PRO A 82 -7.77 -3.85 -8.91
CA PRO A 82 -6.95 -4.24 -10.06
C PRO A 82 -5.49 -3.78 -9.98
N LYS A 83 -5.20 -2.67 -9.31
CA LYS A 83 -3.84 -2.17 -9.13
C LYS A 83 -3.00 -3.13 -8.27
N PHE A 84 -3.57 -3.68 -7.21
CA PHE A 84 -2.92 -4.65 -6.33
C PHE A 84 -2.89 -6.09 -6.90
N THR A 85 -3.72 -6.39 -7.88
CA THR A 85 -3.72 -7.70 -8.56
C THR A 85 -2.99 -7.70 -9.90
N SER A 86 -2.38 -6.56 -10.27
CA SER A 86 -1.65 -6.42 -11.52
C SER A 86 -0.38 -7.30 -11.56
N ALA A 87 -0.03 -7.78 -12.76
CA ALA A 87 1.18 -8.59 -12.94
C ALA A 87 2.46 -7.87 -12.50
N LEU A 88 2.50 -6.53 -12.63
CA LEU A 88 3.59 -5.72 -12.12
C LEU A 88 3.70 -5.83 -10.61
N TRP A 89 2.59 -5.63 -9.89
CA TRP A 89 2.54 -5.68 -8.44
C TRP A 89 2.96 -7.06 -7.92
N THR A 90 2.40 -8.13 -8.48
CA THR A 90 2.78 -9.50 -8.11
C THR A 90 4.28 -9.75 -8.33
N LYS A 91 4.84 -9.34 -9.48
CA LYS A 91 6.27 -9.51 -9.78
C LYS A 91 7.15 -8.69 -8.83
N LEU A 92 6.78 -7.45 -8.53
CA LEU A 92 7.49 -6.59 -7.59
C LEU A 92 7.57 -7.22 -6.20
N HIS A 93 6.45 -7.71 -5.69
CA HIS A 93 6.38 -8.32 -4.37
C HIS A 93 7.12 -9.67 -4.29
N ASN A 94 7.15 -10.43 -5.38
CA ASN A 94 8.01 -11.61 -5.49
C ASN A 94 9.50 -11.25 -5.42
N LEU A 95 9.92 -10.17 -6.10
CA LEU A 95 11.31 -9.69 -6.05
C LEU A 95 11.69 -9.20 -4.64
N PHE A 96 10.77 -8.56 -3.94
CA PHE A 96 10.98 -8.10 -2.57
C PHE A 96 10.85 -9.21 -1.51
N GLY A 97 10.44 -10.42 -1.89
CA GLY A 97 10.23 -11.52 -0.94
C GLY A 97 9.05 -11.29 0.01
N THR A 98 8.13 -10.39 -0.33
CA THR A 98 6.96 -10.05 0.50
C THR A 98 5.76 -10.92 0.14
N LYS A 99 4.93 -11.26 1.11
CA LYS A 99 3.71 -12.05 0.91
C LYS A 99 2.50 -11.13 0.71
N LEU A 100 1.76 -11.37 -0.37
CA LEU A 100 0.48 -10.74 -0.63
C LEU A 100 -0.65 -11.61 -0.09
N SER A 101 -1.56 -11.00 0.67
CA SER A 101 -2.74 -11.65 1.23
C SER A 101 -3.99 -10.79 0.97
N PHE A 102 -5.13 -11.45 0.77
CA PHE A 102 -6.46 -10.83 0.65
C PHE A 102 -7.39 -11.30 1.75
#